data_AF-A0A1G6A3X0-F1
#
_entry.id   AF-A0A1G6A3X0-F1
#
_cell.length_a   1.000
_cell.length_b   1.000
_cell.length_c   1.000
_cell.angle_alpha   90.00
_cell.angle_beta   90.00
_cell.angle_gamma   90.00
#
_symmetry.space_group_name_H-M   'P 1'
#
loop_
_entity.id
_entity.type
_entity.pdbx_description
1 polymer ?
#
loop_
_entity_poly.entity_id
_entity_poly.type
_entity_poly.pdbx_seq_one_letter_code
_entity_poly.pdbx_strand_id
1 'polypeptide(L)'
;MLYTAKIEQTSAYPKRMHYMPNTDTFEAKDCESLSYIRNVPQPSGWIKESGTPPCEHLDVIVMTDGVCRLGQEIPVRVIGVFCRNDGDSKLIAVPADRSETEFSQLSDREKEDLRRLYPKLGEGEGWFGRERAEQVISGFFSRRKRKFIITVQHTESEHHVNGHIGAWGDWPLTERGRQQAFEIGKCLLWEDCHRGYVMYCSDLKRAAQTAEEINRTLHIEPVMTEVIREVNAGEGNGKLREWYREHKAPASGYDPDYKPFPDAESDRELWERLLPFYRQTTESTEERILIVSHGTALSFLQSMIMGYSFEDIARFRFSGSGGSVSKFILEPNGKTVACYINQRWC
;
A
#
# COMPACT_ATOMS: atom_id res chain seq x y z
N MET A 1 23.15 -0.24 -3.66
CA MET A 1 21.83 -0.47 -4.29
C MET A 1 21.20 0.87 -4.60
N LEU A 2 20.36 0.92 -5.64
CA LEU A 2 19.56 2.09 -5.98
C LEU A 2 18.21 1.95 -5.25
N TYR A 3 17.76 3.03 -4.63
CA TYR A 3 16.48 3.13 -3.93
C TYR A 3 15.76 4.40 -4.36
N THR A 4 14.50 4.55 -3.96
CA THR A 4 13.72 5.76 -4.22
C THR A 4 13.45 6.48 -2.91
N ALA A 5 13.99 7.68 -2.75
CA ALA A 5 13.64 8.53 -1.61
C ALA A 5 12.39 9.36 -1.94
N LYS A 6 11.35 9.29 -1.10
CA LYS A 6 10.20 10.20 -1.17
C LYS A 6 10.36 11.27 -0.10
N ILE A 7 10.42 12.54 -0.51
CA ILE A 7 10.76 13.66 0.37
C ILE A 7 9.56 14.03 1.27
N GLU A 8 9.76 14.03 2.59
CA GLU A 8 8.74 14.40 3.58
C GLU A 8 8.97 15.81 4.15
N GLN A 9 10.23 16.24 4.26
CA GLN A 9 10.57 17.48 4.94
C GLN A 9 11.72 18.18 4.22
N THR A 10 11.60 19.51 4.07
CA THR A 10 12.69 20.38 3.64
C THR A 10 12.85 21.55 4.60
N SER A 11 13.98 22.24 4.55
CA SER A 11 14.22 23.46 5.34
C SER A 11 13.34 24.64 4.94
N ALA A 12 12.59 24.56 3.84
CA ALA A 12 11.66 25.61 3.44
C ALA A 12 10.40 25.65 4.34
N TYR A 13 10.13 24.59 5.10
CA TYR A 13 8.96 24.46 5.97
C TYR A 13 9.37 24.60 7.44
N PRO A 14 8.96 25.68 8.14
CA PRO A 14 9.29 25.88 9.55
C PRO A 14 8.71 24.80 10.47
N LYS A 15 7.49 24.36 10.16
CA LYS A 15 6.80 23.30 10.90
C LYS A 15 7.20 21.91 10.38
N ARG A 16 7.11 20.92 11.26
CA ARG A 16 7.27 19.50 10.90
C ARG A 16 6.12 19.08 9.99
N MET A 17 6.44 18.54 8.83
CA MET A 17 5.45 18.00 7.91
C MET A 17 5.08 16.56 8.27
N HIS A 18 3.84 16.19 7.95
CA HIS A 18 3.29 14.85 8.14
C HIS A 18 2.69 14.37 6.84
N TYR A 19 3.16 13.22 6.35
CA TYR A 19 2.58 12.62 5.16
C TYR A 19 1.16 12.07 5.39
N MET A 20 0.24 12.44 4.49
CA MET A 20 -1.16 12.01 4.45
C MET A 20 -1.36 11.00 3.31
N PRO A 21 -1.38 9.68 3.60
CA PRO A 21 -1.35 8.63 2.57
C PRO A 21 -2.63 8.52 1.71
N ASN A 22 -3.74 9.09 2.19
CA ASN A 22 -5.04 9.12 1.52
C ASN A 22 -5.16 10.23 0.47
N THR A 23 -4.40 11.30 0.63
CA THR A 23 -4.37 12.45 -0.28
C THR A 23 -3.06 12.56 -1.04
N ASP A 24 -2.05 11.78 -0.64
CA ASP A 24 -0.65 11.93 -1.06
C ASP A 24 -0.10 13.35 -0.79
N THR A 25 -0.64 14.02 0.24
CA THR A 25 -0.29 15.40 0.63
C THR A 25 0.48 15.43 1.95
N PHE A 26 0.84 16.64 2.39
CA PHE A 26 1.58 16.88 3.62
C PHE A 26 0.88 17.93 4.47
N GLU A 27 0.70 17.63 5.75
CA GLU A 27 0.11 18.54 6.72
C GLU A 27 1.16 19.00 7.74
N ALA A 28 1.13 20.28 8.10
CA ALA A 28 2.03 20.82 9.11
C ALA A 28 1.55 20.44 10.52
N LYS A 29 2.40 19.74 11.28
CA LYS A 29 2.19 19.49 12.72
C LYS A 29 2.47 20.74 13.53
N ASP A 30 1.87 20.82 14.71
CA ASP A 30 2.15 21.90 15.67
C ASP A 30 3.45 21.67 16.46
N CYS A 31 4.54 21.46 15.73
CA CYS A 31 5.90 21.43 16.25
C CYS A 31 6.88 21.88 15.18
N GLU A 32 7.98 22.48 15.60
CA GLU A 32 9.00 23.01 14.70
C GLU A 32 9.84 21.91 14.06
N SER A 33 10.25 22.12 12.82
CA SER A 33 11.14 21.25 12.06
C SER A 33 12.58 21.40 12.55
N LEU A 34 13.24 20.28 12.86
CA LEU A 34 14.66 20.30 13.23
C LEU A 34 15.53 20.81 12.09
N SER A 35 15.20 20.47 10.84
CA SER A 35 15.92 20.97 9.67
C SER A 35 15.82 22.48 9.54
N TYR A 36 14.66 23.05 9.89
CA TYR A 36 14.49 24.50 9.93
C TYR A 36 15.27 25.14 11.09
N ILE A 37 15.03 24.70 12.33
CA ILE A 37 15.66 25.27 13.54
C ILE A 37 17.19 25.24 13.45
N ARG A 38 17.75 24.17 12.88
CA ARG A 38 19.21 23.94 12.81
C ARG A 38 19.82 24.42 11.49
N ASN A 39 19.03 25.05 10.63
CA ASN A 39 19.45 25.53 9.30
C ASN A 39 20.16 24.42 8.49
N VAL A 40 19.50 23.28 8.35
CA VAL A 40 19.99 22.11 7.61
C VAL A 40 19.23 22.05 6.28
N PRO A 41 19.87 22.41 5.15
CA PRO A 41 19.19 22.49 3.86
C PRO A 41 18.84 21.13 3.27
N GLN A 42 19.50 20.07 3.72
CA GLN A 42 19.34 18.72 3.20
C GLN A 42 17.93 18.19 3.50
N PRO A 43 17.17 17.76 2.48
CA PRO A 43 15.83 17.23 2.67
C PRO A 43 15.85 15.85 3.33
N SER A 44 14.83 15.57 4.15
CA SER A 44 14.59 14.24 4.72
C SER A 44 13.30 13.63 4.18
N GLY A 45 13.23 12.31 4.22
CA GLY A 45 12.11 11.53 3.75
C GLY A 45 12.32 10.07 4.10
N TRP A 46 11.75 9.17 3.30
CA TRP A 46 11.89 7.73 3.51
C TRP A 46 12.27 6.99 2.23
N ILE A 47 12.83 5.79 2.40
CA ILE A 47 13.05 4.83 1.32
C ILE A 47 11.70 4.21 0.95
N LYS A 48 11.16 4.52 -0.23
CA LYS A 48 9.81 4.09 -0.66
C LYS A 48 9.66 2.57 -0.66
N GLU A 49 10.72 1.84 -1.00
CA GLU A 49 10.75 0.37 -1.00
C GLU A 49 10.65 -0.23 0.42
N SER A 50 10.98 0.55 1.45
CA SER A 50 10.87 0.11 2.85
C SER A 50 9.44 0.19 3.39
N GLY A 51 8.53 0.86 2.69
CA GLY A 51 7.17 1.13 3.14
C GLY A 51 6.79 2.59 2.98
N THR A 52 5.59 2.93 3.42
CA THR A 52 5.05 4.30 3.35
C THR A 52 4.54 4.72 4.72
N PRO A 53 4.94 5.89 5.26
CA PRO A 53 4.42 6.38 6.52
C PRO A 53 2.89 6.41 6.55
N PRO A 54 2.25 6.20 7.72
CA PRO A 54 2.82 5.89 9.04
C PRO A 54 3.25 4.42 9.26
N CYS A 55 3.21 3.55 8.24
CA CYS A 55 3.70 2.17 8.37
C CYS A 55 5.20 2.15 8.69
N GLU A 56 5.73 1.02 9.17
CA GLU A 56 7.18 0.89 9.39
C GLU A 56 7.97 1.15 8.09
N HIS A 57 8.98 2.04 8.17
CA HIS A 57 9.81 2.45 7.03
C HIS A 57 11.24 2.81 7.49
N LEU A 58 12.15 2.95 6.54
CA LEU A 58 13.51 3.44 6.71
C LEU A 58 13.57 4.90 6.31
N ASP A 59 13.91 5.75 7.27
CA ASP A 59 14.15 7.17 7.03
C ASP A 59 15.48 7.42 6.31
N VAL A 60 15.50 8.45 5.47
CA VAL A 60 16.67 8.86 4.69
C VAL A 60 16.81 10.38 4.66
N ILE A 61 18.05 10.86 4.71
CA ILE A 61 18.43 12.24 4.39
C ILE A 61 19.17 12.19 3.06
N VAL A 62 18.73 13.04 2.11
CA VAL A 62 19.33 13.11 0.79
C VAL A 62 20.30 14.29 0.75
N MET A 63 21.58 14.00 0.56
CA MET A 63 22.64 14.98 0.36
C MET A 63 22.55 15.53 -1.06
N THR A 64 22.05 16.75 -1.21
CA THR A 64 21.84 17.40 -2.51
C THR A 64 21.82 18.93 -2.37
N ASP A 65 22.40 19.62 -3.35
CA ASP A 65 22.23 21.08 -3.51
C ASP A 65 20.94 21.43 -4.28
N GLY A 66 20.25 20.42 -4.83
CA GLY A 66 19.01 20.60 -5.58
C GLY A 66 17.84 20.99 -4.67
N VAL A 67 17.04 21.96 -5.13
CA VAL A 67 15.79 22.33 -4.45
C VAL A 67 14.79 21.19 -4.58
N CYS A 68 14.42 20.61 -3.44
CA CYS A 68 13.45 19.52 -3.38
C CYS A 68 12.06 20.01 -2.95
N ARG A 69 11.03 19.32 -3.40
CA ARG A 69 9.63 19.55 -3.00
C ARG A 69 9.11 18.38 -2.17
N LEU A 70 8.12 18.65 -1.32
CA LEU A 70 7.42 17.58 -0.60
C LEU A 70 6.79 16.61 -1.61
N GLY A 71 6.88 15.32 -1.32
CA GLY A 71 6.38 14.23 -2.18
C GLY A 71 7.27 13.92 -3.38
N GLN A 72 8.32 14.71 -3.64
CA GLN A 72 9.24 14.43 -4.73
C GLN A 72 9.91 13.07 -4.54
N GLU A 73 9.92 12.26 -5.59
CA GLU A 73 10.61 10.98 -5.63
C GLU A 73 11.96 11.15 -6.34
N ILE A 74 13.02 10.70 -5.68
CA ILE A 74 14.40 10.86 -6.16
C ILE A 74 15.08 9.49 -6.13
N PRO A 75 15.61 8.99 -7.26
CA PRO A 75 16.51 7.84 -7.25
C PRO A 75 17.77 8.19 -6.46
N VAL A 76 18.10 7.39 -5.45
CA VAL A 76 19.21 7.65 -4.53
C VAL A 76 20.09 6.42 -4.31
N ARG A 77 21.35 6.66 -3.98
CA ARG A 77 22.28 5.64 -3.48
C ARG A 77 22.63 5.95 -2.04
N VAL A 78 22.41 4.96 -1.16
CA VAL A 78 22.80 5.05 0.25
C VAL A 78 24.31 4.93 0.37
N ILE A 79 24.92 5.91 1.05
CA ILE A 79 26.38 6.01 1.26
C ILE A 79 26.79 5.75 2.71
N GLY A 80 25.82 5.71 3.62
CA GLY A 80 26.03 5.37 5.03
C GLY A 80 24.78 5.59 5.85
N VAL A 81 24.94 5.54 7.17
CA VAL A 81 23.87 5.68 8.13
C VAL A 81 24.38 6.50 9.30
N PHE A 82 23.56 7.43 9.75
CA PHE A 82 23.77 8.12 11.00
C PHE A 82 23.01 7.37 12.09
N CYS A 83 23.72 6.66 12.96
CA CYS A 83 23.11 5.88 14.02
C CYS A 83 22.93 6.70 15.29
N ARG A 84 21.80 6.50 15.96
CA ARG A 84 21.44 7.10 17.24
C ARG A 84 20.97 6.02 18.20
N ASN A 85 21.28 6.16 19.49
CA ASN A 85 20.92 5.18 20.51
C ASN A 85 19.43 5.25 20.88
N ASP A 86 18.72 6.30 20.48
CA ASP A 86 17.28 6.47 20.64
C ASP A 86 16.45 5.71 19.58
N GLY A 87 17.11 5.00 18.66
CA GLY A 87 16.46 4.26 17.58
C GLY A 87 16.15 5.09 16.33
N ASP A 88 16.35 6.42 16.37
CA ASP A 88 16.03 7.34 15.27
C ASP A 88 17.16 7.44 14.22
N SER A 89 17.73 6.29 13.84
CA SER A 89 18.83 6.25 12.87
C SER A 89 18.35 6.68 11.48
N LYS A 90 19.14 7.49 10.77
CA LYS A 90 18.81 7.97 9.42
C LYS A 90 19.80 7.44 8.41
N LEU A 91 19.30 6.83 7.33
CA LEU A 91 20.15 6.55 6.18
C LEU A 91 20.59 7.86 5.54
N ILE A 92 21.82 7.89 5.05
CA ILE A 92 22.36 9.03 4.31
C ILE A 92 22.56 8.60 2.88
N ALA A 93 21.97 9.33 1.94
CA ALA A 93 22.01 9.00 0.53
C ALA A 93 22.37 10.21 -0.33
N VAL A 94 22.85 9.95 -1.54
CA VAL A 94 23.06 10.96 -2.58
C VAL A 94 22.15 10.64 -3.78
N PRO A 95 21.72 11.64 -4.56
CA PRO A 95 21.10 11.42 -5.87
C PRO A 95 21.89 10.42 -6.74
N ALA A 96 21.18 9.60 -7.52
CA ALA A 96 21.78 8.49 -8.26
C ALA A 96 22.78 8.91 -9.34
N ASP A 97 22.66 10.14 -9.84
CA ASP A 97 23.51 10.77 -10.84
C ASP A 97 24.83 11.33 -10.27
N ARG A 98 24.93 11.47 -8.95
CA ARG A 98 26.17 11.79 -8.25
C ARG A 98 27.13 10.60 -8.27
N SER A 99 28.42 10.84 -8.00
CA SER A 99 29.48 9.80 -8.07
C SER A 99 29.93 9.31 -6.69
N GLU A 100 29.55 10.04 -5.64
CA GLU A 100 29.94 9.83 -4.26
C GLU A 100 29.39 8.51 -3.72
N THR A 101 30.22 7.85 -2.92
CA THR A 101 29.98 6.51 -2.37
C THR A 101 30.24 6.44 -0.86
N GLU A 102 30.89 7.45 -0.28
CA GLU A 102 31.26 7.51 1.14
C GLU A 102 31.30 8.96 1.66
N PHE A 103 31.26 9.13 2.99
CA PHE A 103 31.21 10.45 3.64
C PHE A 103 32.42 11.35 3.37
N SER A 104 33.61 10.77 3.18
CA SER A 104 34.83 11.54 2.92
C SER A 104 34.72 12.35 1.61
N GLN A 105 33.94 11.85 0.65
CA GLN A 105 33.73 12.43 -0.68
C GLN A 105 32.67 13.53 -0.70
N LEU A 106 31.88 13.69 0.36
CA LEU A 106 30.93 14.80 0.49
C LEU A 106 31.68 16.14 0.63
N SER A 107 31.05 17.23 0.20
CA SER A 107 31.58 18.58 0.41
C SER A 107 31.67 18.93 1.89
N ASP A 108 32.55 19.87 2.25
CA ASP A 108 32.67 20.32 3.64
C ASP A 108 31.36 20.93 4.17
N ARG A 109 30.59 21.57 3.29
CA ARG A 109 29.26 22.08 3.58
C ARG A 109 28.29 20.96 3.97
N GLU A 110 28.18 19.89 3.19
CA GLU A 110 27.29 18.75 3.49
C GLU A 110 27.70 18.03 4.78
N LYS A 111 29.01 17.90 5.02
CA LYS A 111 29.53 17.36 6.28
C LYS A 111 29.13 18.24 7.47
N GLU A 112 29.15 19.56 7.30
CA GLU A 112 28.72 20.51 8.32
C GLU A 112 27.19 20.46 8.54
N ASP A 113 26.41 20.34 7.48
CA ASP A 113 24.95 20.18 7.55
C ASP A 113 24.56 18.98 8.42
N LEU A 114 25.24 17.84 8.22
CA LEU A 114 25.07 16.64 9.05
C LEU A 114 25.45 16.87 10.52
N ARG A 115 26.54 17.60 10.78
CA ARG A 115 26.95 17.96 12.15
C ARG A 115 25.95 18.90 12.82
N ARG A 116 25.36 19.85 12.08
CA ARG A 116 24.31 20.73 12.62
C ARG A 116 23.05 19.93 12.94
N LEU A 117 22.67 18.97 12.09
CA LEU A 117 21.54 18.10 12.36
C LEU A 117 21.79 17.19 13.56
N TYR A 118 23.04 16.77 13.79
CA TYR A 118 23.41 15.87 14.90
C TYR A 118 24.64 16.37 15.67
N PRO A 119 24.47 17.39 16.53
CA PRO A 119 25.59 18.09 17.15
C PRO A 119 26.23 17.37 18.34
N LYS A 120 25.54 16.37 18.91
CA LYS A 120 26.03 15.56 20.04
C LYS A 120 26.09 14.10 19.61
N LEU A 121 27.24 13.47 19.86
CA LEU A 121 27.46 12.05 19.64
C LEU A 121 27.67 11.40 21.01
N GLY A 122 26.74 10.57 21.45
CA GLY A 122 26.98 9.61 22.52
C GLY A 122 27.95 8.50 22.09
N GLU A 123 28.37 7.68 23.05
CA GLU A 123 29.13 6.46 22.73
C GLU A 123 28.28 5.54 21.83
N GLY A 124 28.83 5.13 20.69
CA GLY A 124 28.13 4.32 19.68
C GLY A 124 27.22 5.10 18.72
N GLU A 125 27.11 6.42 18.86
CA GLU A 125 26.34 7.28 17.94
C GLU A 125 27.25 7.92 16.89
N GLY A 126 26.67 8.23 15.72
CA GLY A 126 27.33 9.03 14.70
C GLY A 126 27.32 8.42 13.32
N TRP A 127 28.27 8.85 12.51
CA TRP A 127 28.43 8.37 11.15
C TRP A 127 28.96 6.94 11.12
N PHE A 128 28.26 6.07 10.41
CA PHE A 128 28.75 4.77 10.00
C PHE A 128 28.69 4.66 8.48
N GLY A 129 29.74 4.06 7.91
CA GLY A 129 29.88 3.91 6.47
C GLY A 129 28.81 3.01 5.84
N ARG A 130 28.89 2.89 4.52
CA ARG A 130 27.95 2.14 3.68
C ARG A 130 27.69 0.71 4.16
N GLU A 131 28.70 -0.02 4.62
CA GLU A 131 28.54 -1.40 5.10
C GLU A 131 27.54 -1.49 6.26
N ARG A 132 27.63 -0.58 7.24
CA ARG A 132 26.68 -0.53 8.36
C ARG A 132 25.28 -0.15 7.89
N ALA A 133 25.17 0.76 6.93
CA ALA A 133 23.88 1.12 6.35
C ALA A 133 23.24 -0.05 5.61
N GLU A 134 24.02 -0.84 4.86
CA GLU A 134 23.56 -2.06 4.21
C GLU A 134 23.11 -3.12 5.23
N GLN A 135 23.78 -3.23 6.40
CA GLN A 135 23.31 -4.07 7.51
C GLN A 135 21.98 -3.58 8.11
N VAL A 136 21.80 -2.27 8.28
CA VAL A 136 20.52 -1.70 8.78
C VAL A 136 19.39 -1.98 7.78
N ILE A 137 19.63 -1.74 6.50
CA ILE A 137 18.65 -2.00 5.44
C ILE A 137 18.35 -3.51 5.35
N SER A 138 19.38 -4.34 5.33
CA SER A 138 19.22 -5.80 5.29
C SER A 138 18.51 -6.32 6.54
N GLY A 139 18.84 -5.79 7.73
CA GLY A 139 18.21 -6.14 9.00
C GLY A 139 16.75 -5.66 9.10
N PHE A 140 16.40 -4.56 8.43
CA PHE A 140 15.01 -4.12 8.29
C PHE A 140 14.22 -5.08 7.43
N PHE A 141 14.74 -5.39 6.24
CA PHE A 141 14.06 -6.25 5.29
C PHE A 141 14.07 -7.73 5.71
N SER A 142 15.08 -8.21 6.45
CA SER A 142 15.15 -9.61 6.91
C SER A 142 14.13 -9.93 8.01
N ARG A 143 13.66 -8.92 8.75
CA ARG A 143 12.54 -9.06 9.69
C ARG A 143 11.21 -9.28 8.97
N ARG A 144 11.11 -8.84 7.71
CA ARG A 144 9.93 -9.10 6.90
C ARG A 144 10.01 -10.51 6.33
N LYS A 145 8.92 -11.22 6.47
CA LYS A 145 8.79 -12.54 5.87
C LYS A 145 8.27 -12.39 4.45
N ARG A 146 8.64 -13.35 3.59
CA ARG A 146 8.00 -13.48 2.29
C ARG A 146 6.52 -13.74 2.50
N LYS A 147 5.66 -12.96 1.84
CA LYS A 147 4.21 -13.14 1.90
C LYS A 147 3.66 -13.56 0.55
N PHE A 148 2.73 -14.50 0.56
CA PHE A 148 1.95 -14.94 -0.58
C PHE A 148 0.52 -14.46 -0.38
N ILE A 149 0.07 -13.52 -1.21
CA ILE A 149 -1.28 -12.97 -1.13
C ILE A 149 -2.06 -13.42 -2.35
N ILE A 150 -3.16 -14.11 -2.13
CA ILE A 150 -4.13 -14.50 -3.16
C ILE A 150 -5.39 -13.67 -2.96
N THR A 151 -5.91 -13.10 -4.04
CA THR A 151 -7.19 -12.41 -4.02
C THR A 151 -8.18 -13.13 -4.94
N VAL A 152 -9.40 -13.35 -4.49
CA VAL A 152 -10.49 -13.94 -5.25
C VAL A 152 -11.66 -12.95 -5.28
N GLN A 153 -12.03 -12.49 -6.47
CA GLN A 153 -13.29 -11.78 -6.64
C GLN A 153 -14.45 -12.77 -6.53
N HIS A 154 -15.51 -12.42 -5.80
CA HIS A 154 -16.69 -13.29 -5.70
C HIS A 154 -17.18 -13.72 -7.09
N THR A 155 -17.75 -14.92 -7.15
CA THR A 155 -18.22 -15.52 -8.41
C THR A 155 -19.58 -14.95 -8.83
N GLU A 156 -20.19 -15.53 -9.87
CA GLU A 156 -21.46 -15.03 -10.39
C GLU A 156 -22.54 -14.94 -9.29
N SER A 157 -23.12 -13.75 -9.14
CA SER A 157 -24.20 -13.45 -8.19
C SER A 157 -25.45 -13.00 -8.95
N GLU A 158 -26.62 -13.14 -8.32
CA GLU A 158 -27.91 -12.78 -8.94
C GLU A 158 -27.91 -11.36 -9.53
N HIS A 159 -27.23 -10.40 -8.88
CA HIS A 159 -27.16 -9.03 -9.39
C HIS A 159 -26.44 -8.88 -10.74
N HIS A 160 -25.57 -9.83 -11.10
CA HIS A 160 -24.93 -9.84 -12.42
C HIS A 160 -25.93 -10.17 -13.54
N VAL A 161 -26.94 -11.01 -13.26
CA VAL A 161 -27.87 -11.53 -14.27
C VAL A 161 -29.21 -10.80 -14.28
N ASN A 162 -29.59 -10.17 -13.17
CA ASN A 162 -30.87 -9.48 -13.04
C ASN A 162 -30.80 -7.96 -13.30
N GLY A 163 -29.64 -7.43 -13.72
CA GLY A 163 -29.47 -6.02 -14.08
C GLY A 163 -29.36 -5.02 -12.92
N HIS A 164 -29.11 -5.48 -11.69
CA HIS A 164 -28.98 -4.61 -10.53
C HIS A 164 -27.52 -4.19 -10.25
N ILE A 165 -27.38 -3.10 -9.50
CA ILE A 165 -26.13 -2.66 -8.90
C ILE A 165 -25.85 -3.55 -7.68
N GLY A 166 -24.68 -4.20 -7.70
CA GLY A 166 -24.21 -5.03 -6.60
C GLY A 166 -23.91 -4.18 -5.37
N ALA A 167 -22.77 -3.48 -5.38
CA ALA A 167 -22.32 -2.60 -4.31
C ALA A 167 -22.57 -3.22 -2.92
N TRP A 168 -23.23 -2.54 -1.99
CA TRP A 168 -23.60 -3.11 -0.68
C TRP A 168 -24.95 -3.84 -0.68
N GLY A 169 -25.60 -4.00 -1.83
CA GLY A 169 -26.76 -4.87 -1.98
C GLY A 169 -26.39 -6.34 -1.70
N ASP A 170 -27.14 -6.97 -0.81
CA ASP A 170 -26.81 -8.29 -0.26
C ASP A 170 -27.37 -9.46 -1.10
N TRP A 171 -26.80 -9.62 -2.29
CA TRP A 171 -27.23 -10.63 -3.26
C TRP A 171 -26.53 -11.98 -3.05
N PRO A 172 -27.24 -13.12 -3.18
CA PRO A 172 -26.61 -14.43 -3.15
C PRO A 172 -25.88 -14.75 -4.46
N LEU A 173 -25.06 -15.80 -4.44
CA LEU A 173 -24.53 -16.44 -5.64
C LEU A 173 -25.64 -17.13 -6.44
N THR A 174 -25.47 -17.18 -7.76
CA THR A 174 -26.24 -18.10 -8.61
C THR A 174 -25.73 -19.53 -8.42
N GLU A 175 -26.48 -20.52 -8.91
CA GLU A 175 -26.01 -21.91 -8.93
C GLU A 175 -24.70 -22.06 -9.73
N ARG A 176 -24.60 -21.37 -10.87
CA ARG A 176 -23.36 -21.27 -11.64
C ARG A 176 -22.22 -20.63 -10.83
N GLY A 177 -22.52 -19.58 -10.07
CA GLY A 177 -21.56 -18.93 -9.18
C GLY A 177 -21.02 -19.86 -8.09
N ARG A 178 -21.87 -20.70 -7.49
CA ARG A 178 -21.44 -21.72 -6.52
C ARG A 178 -20.49 -22.73 -7.15
N GLN A 179 -20.83 -23.23 -8.33
CA GLN A 179 -19.98 -24.16 -9.08
C GLN A 179 -18.63 -23.52 -9.41
N GLN A 180 -18.61 -22.28 -9.91
CA GLN A 180 -17.37 -21.54 -10.14
C GLN A 180 -16.51 -21.43 -8.88
N ALA A 181 -17.11 -21.13 -7.73
CA ALA A 181 -16.39 -20.96 -6.48
C ALA A 181 -15.78 -22.28 -5.99
N PHE A 182 -16.52 -23.38 -6.13
CA PHE A 182 -16.02 -24.72 -5.86
C PHE A 182 -14.85 -25.11 -6.79
N GLU A 183 -14.94 -24.80 -8.09
CA GLU A 183 -13.84 -25.02 -9.04
C GLU A 183 -12.59 -24.21 -8.67
N ILE A 184 -12.75 -22.94 -8.29
CA ILE A 184 -11.64 -22.10 -7.79
C ILE A 184 -10.99 -22.76 -6.57
N GLY A 185 -11.80 -23.27 -5.63
CA GLY A 185 -11.30 -24.02 -4.48
C GLY A 185 -10.43 -25.21 -4.87
N LYS A 186 -10.87 -26.02 -5.84
CA LYS A 186 -10.06 -27.13 -6.38
C LYS A 186 -8.76 -26.65 -7.02
N CYS A 187 -8.79 -25.58 -7.81
CA CYS A 187 -7.58 -25.02 -8.41
C CYS A 187 -6.59 -24.53 -7.34
N LEU A 188 -7.06 -23.85 -6.30
CA LEU A 188 -6.23 -23.42 -5.17
C LEU A 188 -5.63 -24.62 -4.42
N LEU A 189 -6.39 -25.71 -4.25
CA LEU A 189 -5.89 -26.93 -3.64
C LEU A 189 -4.75 -27.53 -4.47
N TRP A 190 -4.88 -27.54 -5.79
CA TRP A 190 -3.83 -27.99 -6.72
C TRP A 190 -2.57 -27.12 -6.68
N GLU A 191 -2.71 -25.82 -6.39
CA GLU A 191 -1.58 -24.91 -6.13
C GLU A 191 -1.02 -25.00 -4.70
N ASP A 192 -1.38 -26.03 -3.92
CA ASP A 192 -0.94 -26.23 -2.53
C ASP A 192 -1.36 -25.07 -1.57
N CYS A 193 -2.48 -24.39 -1.89
CA CYS A 193 -2.98 -23.27 -1.10
C CYS A 193 -3.88 -23.68 0.09
N HIS A 194 -3.82 -24.94 0.53
CA HIS A 194 -4.61 -25.47 1.65
C HIS A 194 -3.86 -25.44 2.99
N ARG A 195 -2.58 -25.03 3.01
CA ARG A 195 -1.73 -25.03 4.22
C ARG A 195 -1.20 -23.66 4.56
N GLY A 196 -1.41 -23.28 5.83
CA GLY A 196 -0.86 -22.06 6.42
C GLY A 196 -1.49 -20.77 5.91
N TYR A 197 -2.58 -20.86 5.14
CA TYR A 197 -3.33 -19.70 4.67
C TYR A 197 -4.32 -19.23 5.72
N VAL A 198 -4.34 -17.93 5.99
CA VAL A 198 -5.45 -17.26 6.66
C VAL A 198 -6.37 -16.69 5.58
N MET A 199 -7.66 -17.01 5.65
CA MET A 199 -8.66 -16.48 4.73
C MET A 199 -9.37 -15.28 5.37
N TYR A 200 -9.34 -14.13 4.70
CA TYR A 200 -10.19 -12.98 5.00
C TYR A 200 -11.30 -12.88 3.96
N CYS A 201 -12.51 -12.60 4.41
CA CYS A 201 -13.66 -12.55 3.52
C CYS A 201 -14.55 -11.33 3.81
N SER A 202 -15.01 -10.66 2.75
CA SER A 202 -16.10 -9.70 2.90
C SER A 202 -17.36 -10.40 3.39
N ASP A 203 -18.03 -9.77 4.33
CA ASP A 203 -19.27 -10.27 4.92
C ASP A 203 -20.52 -10.16 4.02
N LEU A 204 -20.45 -9.51 2.86
CA LEU A 204 -21.54 -9.53 1.89
C LEU A 204 -21.75 -10.96 1.37
N LYS A 205 -23.01 -11.38 1.30
CA LYS A 205 -23.45 -12.75 1.08
C LYS A 205 -22.79 -13.45 -0.10
N ARG A 206 -22.63 -12.76 -1.23
CA ARG A 206 -21.93 -13.31 -2.42
C ARG A 206 -20.47 -13.66 -2.15
N ALA A 207 -19.73 -12.83 -1.42
CA ALA A 207 -18.34 -13.10 -1.08
C ALA A 207 -18.26 -14.21 -0.02
N ALA A 208 -19.11 -14.15 1.00
CA ALA A 208 -19.21 -15.19 2.03
C ALA A 208 -19.55 -16.57 1.43
N GLN A 209 -20.49 -16.64 0.49
CA GLN A 209 -20.83 -17.88 -0.20
C GLN A 209 -19.72 -18.35 -1.14
N THR A 210 -18.98 -17.43 -1.79
CA THR A 210 -17.78 -17.83 -2.56
C THR A 210 -16.75 -18.45 -1.63
N ALA A 211 -16.50 -17.85 -0.47
CA ALA A 211 -15.57 -18.39 0.53
C ALA A 211 -16.04 -19.74 1.09
N GLU A 212 -17.35 -19.92 1.33
CA GLU A 212 -17.93 -21.19 1.78
C GLU A 212 -17.66 -22.33 0.78
N GLU A 213 -17.92 -22.10 -0.51
CA GLU A 213 -17.68 -23.12 -1.55
C GLU A 213 -16.18 -23.40 -1.74
N ILE A 214 -15.30 -22.40 -1.59
CA ILE A 214 -13.85 -22.60 -1.55
C ILE A 214 -13.44 -23.42 -0.32
N ASN A 215 -14.01 -23.13 0.85
CA ASN A 215 -13.70 -23.79 2.12
C ASN A 215 -14.03 -25.30 2.08
N ARG A 216 -15.02 -25.72 1.28
CA ARG A 216 -15.31 -27.15 1.05
C ARG A 216 -14.13 -27.95 0.49
N THR A 217 -13.17 -27.26 -0.12
CA THR A 217 -11.95 -27.87 -0.68
C THR A 217 -10.70 -27.58 0.14
N LEU A 218 -10.54 -26.35 0.64
CA LEU A 218 -9.33 -25.92 1.33
C LEU A 218 -9.36 -26.16 2.84
N HIS A 219 -10.54 -26.25 3.45
CA HIS A 219 -10.74 -26.37 4.90
C HIS A 219 -10.07 -25.25 5.70
N ILE A 220 -10.22 -24.00 5.22
CA ILE A 220 -9.75 -22.78 5.84
C ILE A 220 -10.98 -21.92 6.19
N GLU A 221 -11.25 -21.80 7.49
CA GLU A 221 -12.35 -20.96 7.98
C GLU A 221 -12.09 -19.47 7.70
N PRO A 222 -13.05 -18.74 7.10
CA PRO A 222 -12.88 -17.33 6.80
C PRO A 222 -13.04 -16.44 8.04
N VAL A 223 -12.14 -15.46 8.16
CA VAL A 223 -12.30 -14.30 9.03
C VAL A 223 -13.13 -13.25 8.29
N MET A 224 -14.39 -13.11 8.70
CA MET A 224 -15.34 -12.17 8.09
C MET A 224 -15.02 -10.73 8.51
N THR A 225 -15.13 -9.78 7.59
CA THR A 225 -14.90 -8.35 7.87
C THR A 225 -15.68 -7.44 6.90
N GLU A 226 -16.19 -6.32 7.43
CA GLU A 226 -16.86 -5.29 6.63
C GLU A 226 -15.86 -4.41 5.86
N VAL A 227 -14.59 -4.40 6.29
CA VAL A 227 -13.58 -3.47 5.78
C VAL A 227 -13.30 -3.69 4.29
N ILE A 228 -13.43 -4.92 3.80
CA ILE A 228 -13.21 -5.30 2.40
C ILE A 228 -14.52 -5.53 1.63
N ARG A 229 -15.62 -4.91 2.06
CA ARG A 229 -16.84 -4.78 1.24
C ARG A 229 -16.56 -4.02 -0.06
N GLU A 230 -17.42 -4.24 -1.06
CA GLU A 230 -17.42 -3.48 -2.31
C GLU A 230 -17.56 -1.97 -2.05
N VAL A 231 -17.32 -1.13 -3.06
CA VAL A 231 -17.66 0.30 -2.98
C VAL A 231 -19.15 0.48 -2.62
N ASN A 232 -19.43 1.37 -1.67
CA ASN A 232 -20.80 1.72 -1.30
C ASN A 232 -21.43 2.62 -2.37
N ALA A 233 -22.53 2.20 -2.98
CA ALA A 233 -23.24 2.99 -3.99
C ALA A 233 -24.32 3.93 -3.40
N GLY A 234 -24.40 4.05 -2.08
CA GLY A 234 -25.39 4.88 -1.38
C GLY A 234 -26.82 4.41 -1.68
N GLU A 235 -27.71 5.35 -2.00
CA GLU A 235 -29.08 5.06 -2.47
C GLU A 235 -29.12 4.12 -3.69
N GLY A 236 -28.03 4.03 -4.45
CA GLY A 236 -27.86 3.13 -5.58
C GLY A 236 -27.70 1.65 -5.23
N ASN A 237 -27.45 1.30 -3.98
CA ASN A 237 -27.25 -0.09 -3.55
C ASN A 237 -28.47 -0.95 -3.92
N GLY A 238 -28.24 -2.04 -4.68
CA GLY A 238 -29.30 -2.97 -5.05
C GLY A 238 -30.35 -2.40 -6.01
N LYS A 239 -30.16 -1.21 -6.59
CA LYS A 239 -31.07 -0.62 -7.58
C LYS A 239 -30.81 -1.15 -8.99
N LEU A 240 -31.77 -1.00 -9.89
CA LEU A 240 -31.57 -1.28 -11.32
C LEU A 240 -30.49 -0.35 -11.90
N ARG A 241 -29.67 -0.89 -12.81
CA ARG A 241 -28.63 -0.11 -13.52
C ARG A 241 -29.19 1.10 -14.26
N GLU A 242 -30.40 0.99 -14.80
CA GLU A 242 -31.09 2.11 -15.47
C GLU A 242 -31.43 3.22 -14.48
N TRP A 243 -32.13 2.88 -13.38
CA TRP A 243 -32.44 3.81 -12.30
C TRP A 243 -31.17 4.50 -11.77
N TYR A 244 -30.11 3.74 -11.51
CA TYR A 244 -28.83 4.29 -11.04
C TYR A 244 -28.24 5.33 -12.00
N ARG A 245 -28.29 5.06 -13.32
CA ARG A 245 -27.76 5.98 -14.34
C ARG A 245 -28.57 7.28 -14.41
N GLU A 246 -29.87 7.22 -14.20
CA GLU A 246 -30.77 8.38 -14.27
C GLU A 246 -30.70 9.26 -13.02
N HIS A 247 -30.40 8.68 -11.85
CA HIS A 247 -30.50 9.37 -10.56
C HIS A 247 -29.14 9.78 -9.97
N LYS A 248 -28.03 9.19 -10.43
CA LYS A 248 -26.71 9.56 -9.91
C LYS A 248 -26.36 11.01 -10.24
N ALA A 249 -25.61 11.66 -9.35
CA ALA A 249 -24.99 12.95 -9.63
C ALA A 249 -24.10 12.86 -10.89
N PRO A 250 -24.09 13.89 -11.75
CA PRO A 250 -23.20 13.91 -12.91
C PRO A 250 -21.73 13.97 -12.47
N ALA A 251 -20.85 13.30 -13.20
CA ALA A 251 -19.40 13.39 -13.02
C ALA A 251 -18.78 14.17 -14.20
N SER A 252 -17.79 15.01 -13.93
CA SER A 252 -17.02 15.73 -14.95
C SER A 252 -15.54 15.38 -14.81
N GLY A 253 -15.04 14.51 -15.68
CA GLY A 253 -13.69 13.98 -15.56
C GLY A 253 -13.53 13.05 -14.35
N TYR A 254 -12.28 12.78 -13.99
CA TYR A 254 -11.95 12.03 -12.78
C TYR A 254 -11.89 12.98 -11.59
N ASP A 255 -12.69 12.70 -10.58
CA ASP A 255 -12.68 13.36 -9.29
C ASP A 255 -12.65 12.27 -8.20
N PRO A 256 -11.58 12.18 -7.40
CA PRO A 256 -11.44 11.16 -6.35
C PRO A 256 -12.46 11.31 -5.22
N ASP A 257 -13.08 12.48 -5.10
CA ASP A 257 -14.08 12.82 -4.09
C ASP A 257 -15.51 12.79 -4.64
N TYR A 258 -15.67 12.44 -5.92
CA TYR A 258 -16.99 12.28 -6.53
C TYR A 258 -17.79 11.19 -5.83
N LYS A 259 -19.05 11.54 -5.52
CA LYS A 259 -20.04 10.61 -5.00
C LYS A 259 -21.28 10.62 -5.91
N PRO A 260 -21.76 9.45 -6.37
CA PRO A 260 -22.98 9.37 -7.17
C PRO A 260 -24.23 9.75 -6.36
N PHE A 261 -24.20 9.56 -5.03
CA PHE A 261 -25.25 9.92 -4.08
C PHE A 261 -24.59 10.45 -2.78
N PRO A 262 -25.26 11.30 -1.99
CA PRO A 262 -24.66 11.86 -0.77
C PRO A 262 -24.14 10.83 0.24
N ASP A 263 -24.79 9.67 0.31
CA ASP A 263 -24.47 8.54 1.19
C ASP A 263 -23.60 7.46 0.53
N ALA A 264 -23.16 7.68 -0.72
CA ALA A 264 -22.22 6.80 -1.41
C ALA A 264 -20.79 7.03 -0.92
N GLU A 265 -19.93 6.08 -1.25
CA GLU A 265 -18.50 6.15 -0.98
C GLU A 265 -17.75 6.68 -2.21
N SER A 266 -16.82 7.60 -1.98
CA SER A 266 -15.89 8.07 -3.02
C SER A 266 -14.67 7.15 -3.16
N ASP A 267 -13.87 7.33 -4.21
CA ASP A 267 -12.61 6.60 -4.37
C ASP A 267 -11.67 6.87 -3.17
N ARG A 268 -11.66 8.11 -2.64
CA ARG A 268 -10.88 8.46 -1.44
C ARG A 268 -11.33 7.71 -0.20
N GLU A 269 -12.63 7.70 0.07
CA GLU A 269 -13.18 7.02 1.24
C GLU A 269 -12.97 5.51 1.17
N LEU A 270 -13.09 4.91 -0.03
CA LEU A 270 -12.77 3.51 -0.25
C LEU A 270 -11.30 3.20 0.03
N TRP A 271 -10.39 4.05 -0.44
CA TRP A 271 -8.96 3.91 -0.16
C TRP A 271 -8.67 3.98 1.34
N GLU A 272 -9.22 4.98 2.02
CA GLU A 272 -9.08 5.15 3.47
C GLU A 272 -9.63 3.96 4.26
N ARG A 273 -10.79 3.43 3.85
CA ARG A 273 -11.37 2.25 4.48
C ARG A 273 -10.49 1.01 4.30
N LEU A 274 -9.91 0.80 3.13
CA LEU A 274 -9.08 -0.38 2.84
C LEU A 274 -7.68 -0.29 3.45
N LEU A 275 -7.16 0.91 3.68
CA LEU A 275 -5.79 1.14 4.12
C LEU A 275 -5.42 0.43 5.45
N PRO A 276 -6.25 0.47 6.52
CA PRO A 276 -5.99 -0.30 7.73
C PRO A 276 -5.89 -1.82 7.49
N PHE A 277 -6.73 -2.37 6.62
CA PHE A 277 -6.70 -3.80 6.29
C PHE A 277 -5.46 -4.17 5.47
N TYR A 278 -5.06 -3.32 4.52
CA TYR A 278 -3.80 -3.48 3.81
C TYR A 278 -2.59 -3.50 4.77
N ARG A 279 -2.55 -2.57 5.74
CA ARG A 279 -1.50 -2.53 6.77
C ARG A 279 -1.49 -3.79 7.62
N GLN A 280 -2.64 -4.15 8.19
CA GLN A 280 -2.79 -5.39 8.96
C GLN A 280 -2.26 -6.60 8.19
N THR A 281 -2.62 -6.72 6.91
CA THR A 281 -2.22 -7.84 6.04
C THR A 281 -0.71 -7.85 5.81
N THR A 282 -0.12 -6.70 5.48
CA THR A 282 1.30 -6.57 5.11
C THR A 282 2.25 -6.56 6.31
N GLU A 283 1.79 -6.16 7.49
CA GLU A 283 2.58 -6.09 8.73
C GLU A 283 2.37 -7.31 9.64
N SER A 284 1.34 -8.13 9.40
CA SER A 284 1.10 -9.35 10.18
C SER A 284 2.24 -10.37 10.10
N THR A 285 2.28 -11.31 11.03
CA THR A 285 3.18 -12.47 10.97
C THR A 285 2.74 -13.53 9.96
N GLU A 286 1.54 -13.41 9.40
CA GLU A 286 0.97 -14.36 8.45
C GLU A 286 1.70 -14.31 7.11
N GLU A 287 2.19 -15.46 6.65
CA GLU A 287 2.97 -15.56 5.41
C GLU A 287 2.09 -15.87 4.20
N ARG A 288 0.90 -16.45 4.40
CA ARG A 288 0.03 -16.87 3.31
C ARG A 288 -1.38 -16.38 3.60
N ILE A 289 -1.91 -15.57 2.69
CA ILE A 289 -3.15 -14.82 2.90
C ILE A 289 -4.03 -15.01 1.69
N LEU A 290 -5.29 -15.37 1.93
CA LEU A 290 -6.32 -15.50 0.92
C LEU A 290 -7.41 -14.46 1.20
N ILE A 291 -7.77 -13.65 0.22
CA ILE A 291 -8.70 -12.53 0.38
C ILE A 291 -9.86 -12.72 -0.59
N VAL A 292 -11.07 -12.91 -0.08
CA VAL A 292 -12.29 -13.05 -0.88
C VAL A 292 -13.12 -11.76 -0.79
N SER A 293 -13.24 -11.03 -1.89
CA SER A 293 -13.86 -9.70 -1.91
C SER A 293 -14.49 -9.39 -3.29
N HIS A 294 -14.49 -8.12 -3.71
CA HIS A 294 -15.29 -7.59 -4.81
C HIS A 294 -14.43 -6.85 -5.83
N GLY A 295 -15.02 -6.48 -6.97
CA GLY A 295 -14.24 -5.98 -8.11
C GLY A 295 -13.49 -4.69 -7.81
N THR A 296 -14.20 -3.65 -7.33
CA THR A 296 -13.56 -2.34 -7.07
C THR A 296 -12.69 -2.42 -5.82
N ALA A 297 -13.17 -3.04 -4.75
CA ALA A 297 -12.38 -3.24 -3.53
C ALA A 297 -11.05 -3.97 -3.80
N LEU A 298 -11.07 -5.05 -4.59
CA LEU A 298 -9.84 -5.76 -4.98
C LEU A 298 -8.96 -4.95 -5.92
N SER A 299 -9.54 -4.16 -6.83
CA SER A 299 -8.75 -3.25 -7.67
C SER A 299 -7.88 -2.32 -6.83
N PHE A 300 -8.45 -1.71 -5.78
CA PHE A 300 -7.73 -0.84 -4.85
C PHE A 300 -6.70 -1.60 -4.02
N LEU A 301 -7.07 -2.75 -3.43
CA LEU A 301 -6.13 -3.56 -2.66
C LEU A 301 -4.95 -4.06 -3.51
N GLN A 302 -5.21 -4.48 -4.75
CA GLN A 302 -4.16 -4.89 -5.70
C GLN A 302 -3.24 -3.72 -6.04
N SER A 303 -3.76 -2.51 -6.23
CA SER A 303 -2.95 -1.28 -6.37
C SER A 303 -2.07 -1.01 -5.17
N MET A 304 -2.61 -1.11 -3.95
CA MET A 304 -1.81 -0.95 -2.71
C MET A 304 -0.70 -2.01 -2.63
N ILE A 305 -1.01 -3.28 -2.92
CA ILE A 305 -0.04 -4.39 -2.91
C ILE A 305 1.08 -4.15 -3.93
N MET A 306 0.76 -3.61 -5.10
CA MET A 306 1.72 -3.26 -6.14
C MET A 306 2.51 -1.97 -5.86
N GLY A 307 2.24 -1.29 -4.74
CA GLY A 307 2.96 -0.09 -4.31
C GLY A 307 2.51 1.20 -5.00
N TYR A 308 1.33 1.20 -5.62
CA TYR A 308 0.74 2.42 -6.18
C TYR A 308 0.29 3.35 -5.05
N SER A 309 0.47 4.67 -5.24
CA SER A 309 -0.08 5.67 -4.33
C SER A 309 -1.56 5.91 -4.63
N PHE A 310 -2.23 6.70 -3.79
CA PHE A 310 -3.59 7.13 -4.08
C PHE A 310 -3.67 7.93 -5.39
N GLU A 311 -2.64 8.70 -5.77
CA GLU A 311 -2.66 9.48 -7.02
C GLU A 311 -2.57 8.59 -8.27
N ASP A 312 -1.79 7.51 -8.19
CA ASP A 312 -1.60 6.57 -9.29
C ASP A 312 -2.91 5.95 -9.75
N ILE A 313 -3.89 5.84 -8.85
CA ILE A 313 -5.16 5.19 -9.15
C ILE A 313 -6.02 5.94 -10.17
N ALA A 314 -5.79 7.25 -10.31
CA ALA A 314 -6.42 8.06 -11.35
C ALA A 314 -6.00 7.61 -12.75
N ARG A 315 -4.83 6.97 -12.85
CA ARG A 315 -4.20 6.55 -14.10
C ARG A 315 -4.24 5.04 -14.30
N PHE A 316 -4.13 4.28 -13.22
CA PHE A 316 -3.97 2.82 -13.26
C PHE A 316 -4.99 2.13 -12.37
N ARG A 317 -5.76 1.21 -12.96
CA ARG A 317 -6.71 0.35 -12.25
C ARG A 317 -6.55 -1.09 -12.71
N PHE A 318 -6.63 -2.02 -11.78
CA PHE A 318 -6.81 -3.43 -12.10
C PHE A 318 -8.29 -3.70 -12.35
N SER A 319 -8.61 -4.43 -13.41
CA SER A 319 -9.99 -4.80 -13.73
C SER A 319 -10.10 -6.31 -13.79
N GLY A 320 -11.02 -6.85 -12.98
CA GLY A 320 -11.33 -8.27 -12.88
C GLY A 320 -12.79 -8.53 -13.23
N SER A 321 -13.10 -9.80 -13.45
CA SER A 321 -14.49 -10.27 -13.55
C SER A 321 -14.78 -11.27 -12.44
N GLY A 322 -16.06 -11.54 -12.17
CA GLY A 322 -16.44 -12.46 -11.10
C GLY A 322 -15.73 -13.81 -11.21
N GLY A 323 -15.15 -14.27 -10.10
CA GLY A 323 -14.32 -15.48 -10.04
C GLY A 323 -12.88 -15.32 -10.50
N SER A 324 -12.43 -14.10 -10.82
CA SER A 324 -11.02 -13.86 -11.13
C SER A 324 -10.14 -13.99 -9.88
N VAL A 325 -8.94 -14.56 -10.08
CA VAL A 325 -7.95 -14.84 -9.04
C VAL A 325 -6.65 -14.13 -9.39
N SER A 326 -6.03 -13.49 -8.39
CA SER A 326 -4.69 -12.90 -8.50
C SER A 326 -3.78 -13.46 -7.42
N LYS A 327 -2.48 -13.52 -7.71
CA LYS A 327 -1.46 -13.98 -6.76
C LYS A 327 -0.26 -13.04 -6.78
N PHE A 328 0.11 -12.59 -5.59
CA PHE A 328 1.22 -11.70 -5.35
C PHE A 328 2.20 -12.33 -4.37
N ILE A 329 3.49 -12.05 -4.56
CA ILE A 329 4.55 -12.36 -3.63
C ILE A 329 5.17 -11.03 -3.18
N LEU A 330 5.12 -10.76 -1.89
CA LEU A 330 5.84 -9.65 -1.28
C LEU A 330 7.14 -10.23 -0.74
N GLU A 331 8.26 -9.85 -1.35
CA GLU A 331 9.57 -10.29 -0.92
C GLU A 331 10.05 -9.50 0.30
N PRO A 332 10.85 -10.12 1.20
CA PRO A 332 11.43 -9.45 2.35
C PRO A 332 12.11 -8.12 2.03
N ASN A 333 12.72 -8.02 0.84
CA ASN A 333 13.45 -6.84 0.36
C ASN A 333 12.57 -5.70 -0.18
N GLY A 334 11.24 -5.77 0.02
CA GLY A 334 10.29 -4.75 -0.44
C GLY A 334 9.83 -4.92 -1.89
N LYS A 335 10.36 -5.89 -2.64
CA LYS A 335 9.90 -6.17 -4.01
C LYS A 335 8.54 -6.87 -3.98
N THR A 336 7.55 -6.32 -4.67
CA THR A 336 6.31 -7.04 -5.00
C THR A 336 6.44 -7.71 -6.36
N VAL A 337 6.03 -8.97 -6.45
CA VAL A 337 5.91 -9.76 -7.68
C VAL A 337 4.45 -10.16 -7.86
N ALA A 338 3.81 -9.73 -8.95
CA ALA A 338 2.55 -10.31 -9.37
C ALA A 338 2.83 -11.59 -10.19
N CYS A 339 2.43 -12.76 -9.67
CA CYS A 339 2.55 -14.02 -10.39
C CYS A 339 1.54 -14.10 -11.54
N TYR A 340 0.30 -13.71 -11.24
CA TYR A 340 -0.79 -13.53 -12.21
C TYR A 340 -1.81 -12.57 -11.61
N ILE A 341 -2.51 -11.83 -12.47
CA ILE A 341 -3.51 -10.83 -12.08
C ILE A 341 -4.81 -11.11 -12.82
N ASN A 342 -5.90 -11.19 -12.07
CA ASN A 342 -7.28 -11.37 -12.52
C ASN A 342 -7.44 -12.54 -13.50
N GLN A 343 -6.72 -13.63 -13.26
CA GLN A 343 -6.79 -14.84 -14.05
C GLN A 343 -8.09 -15.59 -13.75
N ARG A 344 -8.73 -16.09 -14.80
CA ARG A 344 -9.86 -17.01 -14.68
C ARG A 344 -9.41 -18.43 -14.93
N TRP A 345 -9.84 -19.34 -14.07
CA TRP A 345 -9.62 -20.77 -14.24
C TRP A 345 -10.85 -21.49 -14.79
N CYS A 346 -12.01 -20.82 -14.80
CA CYS A 346 -13.28 -21.31 -15.32
C CYS A 346 -14.14 -20.19 -15.92
#